data_AF-A0A960XLZ4-F1
#
_entry.id   AF-A0A960XLZ4-F1
#
_cell.length_a   1.000
_cell.length_b   1.000
_cell.length_c   1.000
_cell.angle_alpha   90.00
_cell.angle_beta   90.00
_cell.angle_gamma   90.00
#
_symmetry.space_group_name_H-M   'P 1'
#
loop_
_entity.id
_entity.type
_entity.pdbx_description
1 polymer ?
#
loop_
_entity_poly.entity_id
_entity_poly.type
_entity_poly.pdbx_seq_one_letter_code
_entity_poly.pdbx_strand_id
1 'polypeptide(L)'
;MDTETARQRHAALAEEIRRHDHAYYVEARPAISDYEYDRLYQELLDIEQALPELVTPESPSQRVGGQPTKAFQRIEHRQPMLSLEKIEAADHPTREEEPDRAKRNRAQDENTLNRLLAFDATLRKQLGREDIEYVIEPKVDGVSIGVHYRHGRMALGVTRGDGRHGDDITTNLRTIRAIPLELNAERPPPLFEARGEAYMRIDEFEALNAQLAEAGEKPFPNARNATAGALKQLDPKIVARRPLRAVFYGIGAVEGIEFERHSDLLEALKQFGLPTQPEWWVCHGMAEVIECYRRQVVADYDERHDLRSRIPYEIDGIVIKVNTIADWARIPAKARAPGHAIVHKPIPWITPAETVLRDITVQVGRTGVLTPVAELEPVFVQGSTVARATLHNEDEIRRKDIRIGDTVVIRKAGMVIPEVFEVVKSKRPPGAREFDLVAHVGGKCPACGETIGRDPRYRVYAKCTNPEKDRSKRRVCVYRSTDLAFVGNPCPKCGHRMVRKADFPEWICENVASCPAQLVRRLDYFAARKALDIESLGGIVAEKLVERGLAED
;
A
#
# COMPACT_ATOMS: atom_id res chain seq x y z
N MET A 1 35.05 -27.33 28.67
CA MET A 1 33.65 -27.46 29.12
C MET A 1 33.17 -28.82 28.66
N ASP A 2 32.55 -29.63 29.51
CA ASP A 2 31.93 -30.88 29.05
C ASP A 2 30.72 -30.58 28.15
N THR A 3 30.34 -31.52 27.28
CA THR A 3 29.32 -31.31 26.24
C THR A 3 27.93 -31.00 26.82
N GLU A 4 27.61 -31.52 28.00
CA GLU A 4 26.31 -31.29 28.65
C GLU A 4 26.23 -29.89 29.27
N THR A 5 27.29 -29.45 29.94
CA THR A 5 27.43 -28.07 30.43
C THR A 5 27.41 -27.07 29.28
N ALA A 6 28.06 -27.40 28.16
CA ALA A 6 28.04 -26.57 26.96
C ALA A 6 26.63 -26.44 26.37
N ARG A 7 25.86 -27.53 26.31
CA ARG A 7 24.47 -27.55 25.87
C ARG A 7 23.57 -26.71 26.79
N GLN A 8 23.72 -26.85 28.10
CA GLN A 8 22.96 -26.06 29.08
C GLN A 8 23.30 -24.57 28.99
N ARG A 9 24.59 -24.23 28.83
CA ARG A 9 25.03 -22.84 28.66
C ARG A 9 24.56 -22.25 27.34
N HIS A 10 24.62 -23.01 26.24
CA HIS A 10 24.08 -22.61 24.93
C HIS A 10 22.59 -22.27 25.02
N ALA A 11 21.78 -23.16 25.60
CA ALA A 11 20.35 -22.93 25.78
C ALA A 11 20.07 -21.70 26.67
N ALA A 12 20.83 -21.53 27.76
CA ALA A 12 20.70 -20.37 28.66
C ALA A 12 21.07 -19.06 27.95
N LEU A 13 22.17 -19.03 27.20
CA LEU A 13 22.61 -17.85 26.44
C LEU A 13 21.61 -17.48 25.34
N ALA A 14 21.11 -18.47 24.60
CA ALA A 14 20.10 -18.23 23.58
C ALA A 14 18.84 -17.59 24.19
N GLU A 15 18.39 -18.08 25.34
CA GLU A 15 17.23 -17.53 26.06
C GLU A 15 17.51 -16.12 26.63
N GLU A 16 18.68 -15.91 27.21
CA GLU A 16 19.11 -14.61 27.74
C GLU A 16 19.18 -13.55 26.63
N ILE A 17 19.81 -13.86 25.50
CA ILE A 17 19.89 -12.99 24.32
C ILE A 17 18.48 -12.70 23.78
N ARG A 18 17.58 -13.69 23.70
CA ARG A 18 16.19 -13.48 23.27
C ARG A 18 15.44 -12.52 24.18
N ARG A 19 15.59 -12.65 25.49
CA ARG A 19 15.00 -11.72 26.48
C ARG A 19 15.56 -10.31 26.31
N HIS A 20 16.87 -10.15 26.08
CA HIS A 20 17.46 -8.84 25.84
C HIS A 20 17.05 -8.22 24.51
N ASP A 21 16.96 -9.02 23.44
CA ASP A 21 16.42 -8.59 22.14
C ASP A 21 14.97 -8.11 22.31
N HIS A 22 14.13 -8.84 23.04
CA HIS A 22 12.75 -8.43 23.32
C HIS A 22 12.70 -7.12 24.11
N ALA A 23 13.43 -7.02 25.22
CA ALA A 23 13.47 -5.82 26.05
C ALA A 23 13.95 -4.58 25.27
N TYR A 24 14.98 -4.74 24.42
CA TYR A 24 15.51 -3.67 23.60
C TYR A 24 14.57 -3.29 22.44
N TYR A 25 14.20 -4.25 21.59
CA TYR A 25 13.54 -3.98 20.31
C TYR A 25 12.01 -3.93 20.39
N VAL A 26 11.40 -4.55 21.39
CA VAL A 26 9.94 -4.63 21.57
C VAL A 26 9.50 -3.69 22.68
N GLU A 27 10.12 -3.76 23.86
CA GLU A 27 9.71 -2.97 25.02
C GLU A 27 10.36 -1.59 25.09
N ALA A 28 11.39 -1.35 24.28
CA ALA A 28 12.22 -0.14 24.34
C ALA A 28 12.79 0.16 25.75
N ARG A 29 13.14 -0.90 26.49
CA ARG A 29 13.65 -0.88 27.86
C ARG A 29 14.85 -1.83 28.00
N PRO A 30 16.04 -1.46 27.49
CA PRO A 30 17.22 -2.30 27.60
C PRO A 30 17.57 -2.58 29.07
N ALA A 31 17.84 -3.84 29.39
CA ALA A 31 18.20 -4.27 30.74
C ALA A 31 19.72 -4.29 31.00
N ILE A 32 20.53 -4.33 29.93
CA ILE A 32 21.99 -4.41 29.96
C ILE A 32 22.59 -3.44 28.94
N SER A 33 23.88 -3.14 29.08
CA SER A 33 24.64 -2.32 28.12
C SER A 33 24.99 -3.08 26.85
N ASP A 34 25.27 -2.36 25.76
CA ASP A 34 25.71 -2.95 24.48
C ASP A 34 26.95 -3.84 24.64
N TYR A 35 27.90 -3.42 25.50
CA TYR A 35 29.11 -4.21 25.79
C TYR A 35 28.79 -5.55 26.47
N GLU A 36 27.85 -5.57 27.41
CA GLU A 36 27.43 -6.81 28.07
C GLU A 36 26.69 -7.73 27.09
N TYR A 37 25.84 -7.15 26.24
CA TYR A 37 25.14 -7.89 25.19
C TYR A 37 26.11 -8.54 24.21
N ASP A 38 27.09 -7.79 23.70
CA ASP A 38 28.10 -8.29 22.77
C ASP A 38 28.92 -9.43 23.38
N ARG A 39 29.20 -9.39 24.69
CA ARG A 39 29.85 -10.49 25.39
C ARG A 39 29.01 -11.75 25.43
N LEU A 40 27.71 -11.65 25.73
CA LEU A 40 26.80 -12.81 25.71
C LEU A 40 26.70 -13.41 24.30
N TYR A 41 26.60 -12.54 23.28
CA TYR A 41 26.52 -12.97 21.90
C TYR A 41 27.82 -13.63 21.41
N GLN A 42 28.98 -13.08 21.78
CA GLN A 42 30.28 -13.69 21.47
C GLN A 42 30.44 -15.04 22.14
N GLU A 43 30.02 -15.20 23.40
CA GLU A 43 30.06 -16.48 24.10
C GLU A 43 29.19 -17.53 23.40
N LEU A 44 28.00 -17.16 22.92
CA LEU A 44 27.14 -18.05 22.14
C LEU A 44 27.85 -18.53 20.87
N LEU A 45 28.48 -17.61 20.13
CA LEU A 45 29.22 -17.93 18.90
C LEU A 45 30.41 -18.85 19.17
N ASP A 46 31.17 -18.61 20.25
CA ASP A 46 32.32 -19.43 20.63
C ASP A 46 31.89 -20.88 20.95
N ILE A 47 30.75 -21.06 21.63
CA ILE A 47 30.18 -22.38 21.92
C ILE A 47 29.73 -23.09 20.64
N GLU A 48 29.03 -22.39 19.76
CA GLU A 48 28.57 -22.95 18.48
C GLU A 48 29.72 -23.28 17.52
N GLN A 49 30.81 -22.51 17.57
CA GLN A 49 32.02 -22.81 16.80
C GLN A 49 32.74 -24.05 17.35
N ALA A 50 32.78 -24.22 18.67
CA ALA A 50 33.40 -25.37 19.32
C ALA A 50 32.56 -26.65 19.19
N LEU A 51 31.23 -26.53 19.16
CA LEU A 51 30.26 -27.63 19.07
C LEU A 51 29.19 -27.34 18.00
N PRO A 52 29.51 -27.53 16.70
CA PRO A 52 28.59 -27.23 15.60
C PRO A 52 27.26 -27.98 15.65
N GLU A 53 27.19 -29.12 16.35
CA GLU A 53 25.97 -29.89 16.58
C GLU A 53 24.93 -29.19 17.46
N LEU A 54 25.32 -28.15 18.19
CA LEU A 54 24.41 -27.35 19.02
C LEU A 54 23.70 -26.23 18.23
N VAL A 55 24.14 -25.94 17.01
CA VAL A 55 23.53 -24.90 16.18
C VAL A 55 22.12 -25.32 15.75
N THR A 56 21.12 -24.54 16.16
CA THR A 56 19.72 -24.73 15.76
C THR A 56 19.26 -23.62 14.81
N PRO A 57 18.29 -23.87 13.91
CA PRO A 57 17.72 -22.83 13.03
C PRO A 57 17.09 -21.63 13.77
N GLU A 58 16.79 -21.78 15.06
CA GLU A 58 16.19 -20.77 15.94
C GLU A 58 17.21 -20.08 16.85
N SER A 59 18.48 -20.47 16.80
CA SER A 59 19.54 -19.79 17.55
C SER A 59 19.66 -18.32 17.14
N PRO A 60 19.89 -17.37 18.08
CA PRO A 60 20.13 -15.97 17.77
C PRO A 60 21.27 -15.72 16.77
N SER A 61 22.24 -16.64 16.67
CA SER A 61 23.34 -16.57 15.69
C SER A 61 22.88 -16.77 14.24
N GLN A 62 21.77 -17.48 14.03
CA GLN A 62 21.26 -17.83 12.70
C GLN A 62 20.36 -16.73 12.09
N ARG A 63 20.11 -15.63 12.82
CA ARG A 63 19.30 -14.50 12.32
C ARG A 63 19.93 -13.82 11.10
N VAL A 64 21.26 -13.72 11.05
CA VAL A 64 22.02 -13.09 9.97
C VAL A 64 22.95 -14.14 9.33
N GLY A 65 22.34 -15.21 8.83
CA GLY A 65 23.02 -16.32 8.16
C GLY A 65 22.38 -16.68 6.81
N GLY A 66 23.11 -17.46 5.99
CA GLY A 66 22.63 -17.96 4.70
C GLY A 66 23.25 -17.27 3.47
N GLN A 67 23.22 -17.97 2.33
CA GLN A 67 23.63 -17.40 1.05
C GLN A 67 22.54 -16.43 0.54
N PRO A 68 22.91 -15.37 -0.21
CA PRO A 68 21.94 -14.50 -0.85
C PRO A 68 20.94 -15.31 -1.68
N THR A 69 19.66 -14.98 -1.53
CA THR A 69 18.58 -15.63 -2.27
C THR A 69 18.70 -15.22 -3.74
N LYS A 70 18.56 -16.16 -4.70
CA LYS A 70 18.63 -15.82 -6.14
C LYS A 70 17.41 -15.03 -6.62
N ALA A 71 16.23 -15.38 -6.11
CA ALA A 71 14.95 -14.73 -6.39
C ALA A 71 13.95 -15.08 -5.29
N PHE A 72 12.94 -14.23 -5.07
CA PHE A 72 11.88 -14.53 -4.12
C PHE A 72 10.89 -15.52 -4.72
N GLN A 73 10.57 -16.58 -3.97
CA GLN A 73 9.50 -17.50 -4.34
C GLN A 73 8.15 -16.83 -4.09
N ARG A 74 7.19 -17.04 -5.00
CA ARG A 74 5.82 -16.58 -4.81
C ARG A 74 5.03 -17.62 -4.03
N ILE A 75 4.35 -17.17 -2.97
CA ILE A 75 3.60 -17.99 -2.03
C ILE A 75 2.14 -17.56 -2.04
N GLU A 76 1.23 -18.53 -2.13
CA GLU A 76 -0.19 -18.29 -1.95
C GLU A 76 -0.54 -18.17 -0.46
N HIS A 77 -1.29 -17.13 -0.11
CA HIS A 77 -1.76 -16.91 1.24
C HIS A 77 -2.91 -17.87 1.56
N ARG A 78 -2.81 -18.61 2.66
CA ARG A 78 -3.88 -19.51 3.14
C ARG A 78 -5.21 -18.78 3.34
N GLN A 79 -5.13 -17.54 3.81
CA GLN A 79 -6.25 -16.60 3.82
C GLN A 79 -5.82 -15.32 3.10
N PRO A 80 -6.66 -14.69 2.26
CA PRO A 80 -6.26 -13.47 1.57
C PRO A 80 -5.88 -12.32 2.54
N MET A 81 -4.86 -11.56 2.18
CA MET A 81 -4.50 -10.29 2.82
C MET A 81 -5.17 -9.14 2.08
N LEU A 82 -6.35 -8.72 2.56
CA LEU A 82 -7.16 -7.69 1.90
C LEU A 82 -6.66 -6.27 2.21
N SER A 83 -7.10 -5.31 1.39
CA SER A 83 -6.95 -3.89 1.73
C SER A 83 -8.07 -3.46 2.66
N LEU A 84 -7.97 -2.25 3.22
CA LEU A 84 -9.05 -1.67 4.00
C LEU A 84 -9.77 -0.59 3.19
N GLU A 85 -11.09 -0.54 3.36
CA GLU A 85 -11.88 0.57 2.84
C GLU A 85 -11.65 1.81 3.71
N LYS A 86 -11.68 2.97 3.06
CA LYS A 86 -11.54 4.27 3.72
C LYS A 86 -12.88 4.96 3.72
N ILE A 87 -13.20 5.63 4.81
CA ILE A 87 -14.31 6.57 4.83
C ILE A 87 -14.05 7.68 3.82
N GLU A 88 -15.09 8.08 3.11
CA GLU A 88 -15.00 9.20 2.18
C GLU A 88 -14.93 10.50 2.99
N ALA A 89 -13.88 11.30 2.74
CA ALA A 89 -13.71 12.59 3.39
C ALA A 89 -14.84 13.56 3.01
N ALA A 90 -15.28 14.37 3.96
CA ALA A 90 -16.16 15.50 3.69
C ALA A 90 -15.40 16.58 2.92
N ASP A 91 -16.11 17.19 1.97
CA ASP A 91 -15.66 18.31 1.15
C ASP A 91 -16.13 19.67 1.68
N HIS A 92 -17.02 19.66 2.68
CA HIS A 92 -17.58 20.83 3.35
C HIS A 92 -17.19 20.93 4.84
N PRO A 93 -17.01 22.15 5.39
CA PRO A 93 -17.16 23.43 4.70
C PRO A 93 -16.06 23.68 3.66
N THR A 94 -16.42 24.39 2.60
CA THR A 94 -15.49 24.90 1.58
C THR A 94 -14.72 26.09 2.12
N ARG A 95 -13.71 26.55 1.37
CA ARG A 95 -12.95 27.76 1.70
C ARG A 95 -13.82 29.03 1.74
N GLU A 96 -14.93 29.05 0.99
CA GLU A 96 -15.86 30.19 0.99
C GLU A 96 -16.72 30.20 2.27
N GLU A 97 -17.11 29.01 2.76
CA GLU A 97 -17.91 28.85 3.98
C GLU A 97 -17.07 29.03 5.26
N GLU A 98 -15.84 28.53 5.29
CA GLU A 98 -14.88 28.75 6.38
C GLU A 98 -13.50 29.11 5.78
N PRO A 99 -13.16 30.40 5.72
CA PRO A 99 -11.89 30.87 5.19
C PRO A 99 -10.68 30.40 6.00
N ASP A 100 -10.82 30.24 7.33
CA ASP A 100 -9.74 29.76 8.19
C ASP A 100 -9.46 28.29 7.91
N ARG A 101 -8.25 27.99 7.47
CA ARG A 101 -7.87 26.63 7.06
C ARG A 101 -7.91 25.64 8.21
N ALA A 102 -7.49 26.03 9.41
CA ALA A 102 -7.45 25.13 10.55
C ALA A 102 -8.87 24.78 11.01
N LYS A 103 -9.74 25.79 11.13
CA LYS A 103 -11.17 25.60 11.45
C LYS A 103 -11.89 24.78 10.37
N ARG A 104 -11.63 25.07 9.10
CA ARG A 104 -12.19 24.32 7.97
C ARG A 104 -11.79 22.85 8.01
N ASN A 105 -10.49 22.56 8.15
CA ASN A 105 -9.99 21.19 8.20
C ASN A 105 -10.60 20.41 9.37
N ARG A 106 -10.72 21.05 10.54
CA ARG A 106 -11.39 20.48 11.71
C ARG A 106 -12.87 20.17 11.43
N ALA A 107 -13.62 21.12 10.89
CA ALA A 107 -15.03 20.94 10.59
C ALA A 107 -15.26 19.86 9.52
N GLN A 108 -14.41 19.81 8.48
CA GLN A 108 -14.43 18.73 7.49
C GLN A 108 -14.15 17.37 8.13
N ASP A 109 -13.23 17.30 9.09
CA ASP A 109 -12.89 16.06 9.78
C ASP A 109 -14.04 15.57 10.67
N GLU A 110 -14.64 16.47 11.45
CA GLU A 110 -15.84 16.20 12.26
C GLU A 110 -17.02 15.74 11.38
N ASN A 111 -17.23 16.39 10.24
CA ASN A 111 -18.23 15.97 9.25
C ASN A 111 -17.93 14.59 8.64
N THR A 112 -16.65 14.26 8.45
CA THR A 112 -16.22 12.95 7.99
C THR A 112 -16.52 11.88 9.03
N LEU A 113 -16.19 12.13 10.31
CA LEU A 113 -16.48 11.21 11.41
C LEU A 113 -17.97 10.93 11.56
N ASN A 114 -18.84 11.92 11.35
CA ASN A 114 -20.29 11.72 11.39
C ASN A 114 -20.77 10.67 10.37
N ARG A 115 -20.03 10.45 9.28
CA ARG A 115 -20.33 9.38 8.31
C ARG A 115 -20.11 7.97 8.90
N LEU A 116 -19.34 7.84 9.99
CA LEU A 116 -19.21 6.57 10.73
C LEU A 116 -20.53 6.13 11.38
N LEU A 117 -21.44 7.05 11.68
CA LEU A 117 -22.77 6.70 12.18
C LEU A 117 -23.56 5.88 11.15
N ALA A 118 -23.40 6.19 9.85
CA ALA A 118 -24.04 5.41 8.78
C ALA A 118 -23.39 4.02 8.62
N PHE A 119 -22.08 3.91 8.84
CA PHE A 119 -21.37 2.64 8.88
C PHE A 119 -21.89 1.76 10.04
N ASP A 120 -21.95 2.32 11.25
CA ASP A 120 -22.46 1.63 12.44
C ASP A 120 -23.93 1.20 12.29
N ALA A 121 -24.80 2.09 11.79
CA ALA A 121 -26.21 1.74 11.52
C ALA A 121 -26.35 0.58 10.51
N THR A 122 -25.46 0.52 9.51
CA THR A 122 -25.42 -0.58 8.54
C THR A 122 -25.04 -1.89 9.23
N LEU A 123 -24.01 -1.87 10.09
CA LEU A 123 -23.57 -3.07 10.81
C LEU A 123 -24.61 -3.56 11.81
N ARG A 124 -25.25 -2.66 12.58
CA ARG A 124 -26.33 -3.01 13.52
C ARG A 124 -27.47 -3.74 12.83
N LYS A 125 -27.90 -3.21 11.67
CA LYS A 125 -28.93 -3.84 10.84
C LYS A 125 -28.51 -5.23 10.33
N GLN A 126 -27.26 -5.38 9.89
CA GLN A 126 -26.74 -6.66 9.39
C GLN A 126 -26.62 -7.72 10.50
N LEU A 127 -26.24 -7.30 11.71
CA LEU A 127 -26.04 -8.20 12.85
C LEU A 127 -27.32 -8.45 13.66
N GLY A 128 -28.33 -7.60 13.50
CA GLY A 128 -29.58 -7.67 14.28
C GLY A 128 -29.37 -7.31 15.75
N ARG A 129 -28.48 -6.34 16.03
CA ARG A 129 -28.12 -5.88 17.38
C ARG A 129 -28.01 -4.38 17.43
N GLU A 130 -28.38 -3.79 18.56
CA GLU A 130 -28.28 -2.34 18.80
C GLU A 130 -26.87 -1.92 19.20
N ASP A 131 -26.15 -2.78 19.93
CA ASP A 131 -24.82 -2.47 20.47
C ASP A 131 -23.74 -3.26 19.74
N ILE A 132 -22.70 -2.55 19.29
CA ILE A 132 -21.50 -3.09 18.66
C ILE A 132 -20.29 -2.48 19.35
N GLU A 133 -19.37 -3.35 19.78
CA GLU A 133 -18.09 -2.95 20.33
C GLU A 133 -17.07 -2.81 19.19
N TYR A 134 -16.27 -1.76 19.23
CA TYR A 134 -15.25 -1.45 18.25
C TYR A 134 -13.87 -1.37 18.89
N VAL A 135 -12.83 -1.65 18.10
CA VAL A 135 -11.44 -1.37 18.44
C VAL A 135 -10.90 -0.30 17.50
N ILE A 136 -10.26 0.72 18.07
CA ILE A 136 -9.49 1.73 17.33
C ILE A 136 -8.01 1.40 17.43
N GLU A 137 -7.35 1.32 16.28
CA GLU A 137 -5.91 1.04 16.15
C GLU A 137 -5.23 2.08 15.27
N PRO A 138 -3.98 2.47 15.54
CA PRO A 138 -3.18 3.28 14.64
C PRO A 138 -3.03 2.60 13.28
N LYS A 139 -3.22 3.33 12.19
CA LYS A 139 -2.94 2.82 10.85
C LYS A 139 -1.48 3.11 10.49
N VAL A 140 -0.64 2.10 10.70
CA VAL A 140 0.79 2.12 10.38
C VAL A 140 0.99 2.44 8.88
N ASP A 141 2.01 3.24 8.56
CA ASP A 141 2.44 3.53 7.19
C ASP A 141 3.75 2.82 6.83
N GLY A 142 3.67 1.50 6.72
CA GLY A 142 4.77 0.61 6.40
C GLY A 142 4.43 -0.37 5.28
N VAL A 143 4.99 -1.57 5.40
CA VAL A 143 4.83 -2.65 4.42
C VAL A 143 4.18 -3.85 5.07
N SER A 144 3.00 -4.22 4.60
CA SER A 144 2.24 -5.34 5.15
C SER A 144 2.98 -6.67 4.96
N ILE A 145 3.15 -7.40 6.06
CA ILE A 145 3.84 -8.70 6.16
C ILE A 145 2.96 -9.71 6.91
N GLY A 146 3.18 -10.99 6.63
CA GLY A 146 2.68 -12.12 7.40
C GLY A 146 3.84 -12.98 7.89
N VAL A 147 3.75 -13.48 9.13
CA VAL A 147 4.72 -14.43 9.70
C VAL A 147 3.95 -15.64 10.19
N HIS A 148 4.26 -16.81 9.62
CA HIS A 148 3.66 -18.07 10.01
C HIS A 148 4.58 -18.79 10.98
N TYR A 149 4.00 -19.23 12.08
CA TYR A 149 4.60 -20.11 13.06
C TYR A 149 3.97 -21.51 12.95
N ARG A 150 4.80 -22.54 13.02
CA ARG A 150 4.36 -23.94 13.15
C ARG A 150 4.87 -24.48 14.47
N HIS A 151 3.95 -24.92 15.33
CA HIS A 151 4.28 -25.34 16.70
C HIS A 151 5.17 -24.31 17.42
N GLY A 152 4.85 -23.03 17.23
CA GLY A 152 5.57 -21.91 17.86
C GLY A 152 6.85 -21.48 17.17
N ARG A 153 7.36 -22.20 16.16
CA ARG A 153 8.61 -21.86 15.44
C ARG A 153 8.32 -21.12 14.15
N MET A 154 9.03 -20.02 13.88
CA MET A 154 8.88 -19.24 12.65
C MET A 154 9.21 -20.11 11.43
N ALA A 155 8.21 -20.33 10.58
CA ALA A 155 8.29 -21.22 9.43
C ALA A 155 8.29 -20.48 8.09
N LEU A 156 7.58 -19.35 7.98
CA LEU A 156 7.45 -18.58 6.74
C LEU A 156 7.25 -17.10 7.05
N GLY A 157 7.95 -16.24 6.33
CA GLY A 157 7.72 -14.80 6.26
C GLY A 157 7.28 -14.42 4.85
N VAL A 158 6.19 -13.67 4.71
CA VAL A 158 5.60 -13.39 3.40
C VAL A 158 5.16 -11.92 3.29
N THR A 159 5.33 -11.31 2.13
CA THR A 159 4.77 -9.98 1.84
C THR A 159 3.30 -10.08 1.43
N ARG A 160 2.54 -8.98 1.48
CA ARG A 160 1.16 -8.98 0.96
C ARG A 160 1.04 -9.32 -0.53
N GLY A 161 1.95 -8.81 -1.35
CA GLY A 161 1.86 -8.87 -2.81
C GLY A 161 0.52 -8.36 -3.36
N ASP A 162 -0.21 -9.21 -4.10
CA ASP A 162 -1.53 -8.87 -4.67
C ASP A 162 -2.71 -9.15 -3.73
N GLY A 163 -2.43 -9.62 -2.50
CA GLY A 163 -3.41 -10.00 -1.49
C GLY A 163 -3.82 -11.46 -1.53
N ARG A 164 -3.56 -12.19 -2.63
CA ARG A 164 -3.68 -13.65 -2.70
C ARG A 164 -2.32 -14.33 -2.74
N HIS A 165 -1.35 -13.69 -3.37
CA HIS A 165 0.02 -14.16 -3.43
C HIS A 165 0.98 -13.08 -2.94
N GLY A 166 1.99 -13.53 -2.21
CA GLY A 166 3.09 -12.73 -1.70
C GLY A 166 4.45 -13.31 -2.08
N ASP A 167 5.49 -12.52 -1.86
CA ASP A 167 6.88 -12.97 -1.97
C ASP A 167 7.33 -13.57 -0.63
N ASP A 168 7.97 -14.75 -0.65
CA ASP A 168 8.67 -15.35 0.48
C ASP A 168 9.88 -14.48 0.84
N ILE A 169 9.83 -13.86 2.00
CA ILE A 169 10.87 -13.01 2.57
C ILE A 169 11.30 -13.53 3.94
N THR A 170 11.23 -14.85 4.16
CA THR A 170 11.53 -15.51 5.44
C THR A 170 12.93 -15.14 5.93
N THR A 171 13.94 -15.24 5.07
CA THR A 171 15.34 -14.90 5.41
C THR A 171 15.47 -13.45 5.84
N ASN A 172 14.75 -12.54 5.17
CA ASN A 172 14.81 -11.11 5.46
C ASN A 172 14.09 -10.78 6.77
N LEU A 173 12.92 -11.38 7.05
CA LEU A 173 12.21 -11.16 8.31
C LEU A 173 12.95 -11.75 9.53
N ARG A 174 13.72 -12.83 9.37
CA ARG A 174 14.57 -13.37 10.45
C ARG A 174 15.60 -12.36 10.96
N THR A 175 16.05 -11.43 10.11
CA THR A 175 17.00 -10.36 10.47
C THR A 175 16.38 -9.30 11.38
N ILE A 176 15.04 -9.18 11.41
CA ILE A 176 14.34 -8.22 12.26
C ILE A 176 14.28 -8.80 13.68
N ARG A 177 15.15 -8.31 14.56
CA ARG A 177 15.31 -8.84 15.93
C ARG A 177 14.02 -8.78 16.77
N ALA A 178 13.18 -7.77 16.52
CA ALA A 178 11.86 -7.65 17.17
C ALA A 178 10.92 -8.83 16.85
N ILE A 179 11.09 -9.52 15.73
CA ILE A 179 10.27 -10.69 15.38
C ILE A 179 10.88 -11.92 16.09
N PRO A 180 10.15 -12.58 17.00
CA PRO A 180 10.64 -13.78 17.67
C PRO A 180 10.78 -14.93 16.66
N LEU A 181 11.85 -15.71 16.76
CA LEU A 181 11.99 -16.96 16.00
C LEU A 181 11.15 -18.09 16.60
N GLU A 182 10.86 -18.00 17.90
CA GLU A 182 10.00 -18.91 18.66
C GLU A 182 9.00 -18.07 19.47
N LEU A 183 7.71 -18.38 19.38
CA LEU A 183 6.68 -17.73 20.18
C LEU A 183 6.87 -18.03 21.66
N ASN A 184 6.64 -17.02 22.50
CA ASN A 184 6.58 -17.19 23.94
C ASN A 184 5.25 -17.84 24.35
N ALA A 185 5.18 -19.17 24.26
CA ALA A 185 3.98 -19.94 24.61
C ALA A 185 4.37 -21.33 25.14
N GLU A 186 3.82 -21.72 26.29
CA GLU A 186 4.01 -23.08 26.84
C GLU A 186 3.38 -24.14 25.93
N ARG A 187 2.25 -23.82 25.30
CA ARG A 187 1.51 -24.70 24.39
C ARG A 187 1.23 -23.96 23.09
N PRO A 188 2.23 -23.86 22.20
CA PRO A 188 2.06 -23.08 20.98
C PRO A 188 1.03 -23.74 20.05
N PRO A 189 0.22 -22.94 19.35
CA PRO A 189 -0.73 -23.47 18.37
C PRO A 189 0.01 -24.23 17.24
N PRO A 190 -0.60 -25.30 16.66
CA PRO A 190 -0.05 -25.99 15.50
C PRO A 190 0.28 -25.06 14.33
N LEU A 191 -0.60 -24.07 14.08
CA LEU A 191 -0.39 -23.04 13.08
C LEU A 191 -0.83 -21.68 13.61
N PHE A 192 0.00 -20.67 13.41
CA PHE A 192 -0.36 -19.29 13.71
C PHE A 192 0.25 -18.33 12.71
N GLU A 193 -0.58 -17.65 11.92
CA GLU A 193 -0.15 -16.56 11.05
C GLU A 193 -0.41 -15.21 11.72
N ALA A 194 0.66 -14.55 12.15
CA ALA A 194 0.63 -13.16 12.63
C ALA A 194 0.72 -12.20 11.44
N ARG A 195 -0.18 -11.21 11.38
CA ARG A 195 -0.20 -10.16 10.34
C ARG A 195 0.11 -8.81 10.93
N GLY A 196 0.93 -8.06 10.21
CA GLY A 196 1.43 -6.78 10.69
C GLY A 196 2.01 -5.93 9.57
N GLU A 197 2.72 -4.88 9.97
CA GLU A 197 3.55 -4.10 9.09
C GLU A 197 4.98 -4.06 9.58
N ALA A 198 5.91 -4.22 8.63
CA ALA A 198 7.28 -3.79 8.81
C ALA A 198 7.38 -2.29 8.56
N TYR A 199 8.24 -1.60 9.30
CA TYR A 199 8.43 -0.15 9.22
C TYR A 199 9.87 0.23 9.63
N MET A 200 10.22 1.50 9.48
CA MET A 200 11.41 2.11 10.08
C MET A 200 10.95 3.21 11.03
N ARG A 201 11.57 3.34 12.21
CA ARG A 201 11.27 4.46 13.11
C ARG A 201 11.66 5.78 12.46
N ILE A 202 10.98 6.86 12.85
CA ILE A 202 11.17 8.19 12.24
C ILE A 202 12.63 8.66 12.42
N ASP A 203 13.16 8.57 13.64
CA ASP A 203 14.53 8.95 13.98
C ASP A 203 15.58 8.07 13.27
N GLU A 204 15.36 6.75 13.24
CA GLU A 204 16.27 5.81 12.55
C GLU A 204 16.26 6.01 11.03
N PHE A 205 15.11 6.37 10.45
CA PHE A 205 14.99 6.70 9.02
C PHE A 205 15.72 7.99 8.67
N GLU A 206 15.57 9.03 9.49
CA GLU A 206 16.29 10.30 9.33
C GLU A 206 17.81 10.09 9.40
N ALA A 207 18.29 9.32 10.38
CA ALA A 207 19.69 8.97 10.51
C ALA A 207 20.21 8.19 9.29
N LEU A 208 19.44 7.21 8.79
CA LEU A 208 19.79 6.46 7.58
C LEU A 208 19.93 7.38 6.37
N ASN A 209 18.99 8.31 6.19
CA ASN A 209 19.04 9.25 5.07
C ASN A 209 20.21 10.24 5.18
N ALA A 210 20.56 10.68 6.39
CA ALA A 210 21.74 11.50 6.62
C ALA A 210 23.03 10.76 6.22
N GLN A 211 23.17 9.49 6.61
CA GLN A 211 24.30 8.64 6.23
C GLN A 211 24.40 8.45 4.70
N LEU A 212 23.26 8.22 4.03
CA LEU A 212 23.23 8.10 2.57
C LEU A 212 23.67 9.41 1.90
N ALA A 213 23.19 10.56 2.40
CA ALA A 213 23.56 11.86 1.86
C ALA A 213 25.06 12.17 2.04
N GLU A 214 25.64 11.85 3.20
CA GLU A 214 27.09 11.97 3.46
C GLU A 214 27.93 11.09 2.53
N ALA A 215 27.43 9.88 2.21
CA ALA A 215 28.06 8.98 1.26
C ALA A 215 27.87 9.38 -0.23
N GLY A 216 27.12 10.46 -0.50
CA GLY A 216 26.77 10.88 -1.86
C GLY A 216 25.74 9.97 -2.55
N GLU A 217 25.08 9.09 -1.80
CA GLU A 217 24.00 8.24 -2.28
C GLU A 217 22.67 8.98 -2.23
N LYS A 218 21.69 8.52 -3.04
CA LYS A 218 20.38 9.13 -3.10
C LYS A 218 19.55 8.74 -1.85
N PRO A 219 19.08 9.70 -1.04
CA PRO A 219 18.21 9.41 0.09
C PRO A 219 16.87 8.80 -0.35
N PHE A 220 16.26 8.03 0.55
CA PHE A 220 14.92 7.51 0.34
C PHE A 220 13.86 8.61 0.53
N PRO A 221 12.76 8.57 -0.24
CA PRO A 221 11.73 9.59 -0.15
C PRO A 221 10.98 9.58 1.20
N ASN A 222 10.56 8.40 1.68
CA ASN A 222 9.88 8.16 2.97
C ASN A 222 10.31 6.82 3.56
N ALA A 223 9.98 6.63 4.84
CA ALA A 223 10.19 5.41 5.60
C ALA A 223 9.51 4.19 4.95
N ARG A 224 8.28 4.34 4.42
CA ARG A 224 7.56 3.25 3.73
C ARG A 224 8.35 2.68 2.54
N ASN A 225 8.88 3.55 1.68
CA ASN A 225 9.66 3.16 0.51
C ASN A 225 11.03 2.58 0.90
N ALA A 226 11.68 3.16 1.91
CA ALA A 226 12.92 2.62 2.46
C ALA A 226 12.71 1.20 3.02
N THR A 227 11.63 0.99 3.76
CA THR A 227 11.21 -0.30 4.31
C THR A 227 10.96 -1.31 3.19
N ALA A 228 10.17 -0.95 2.17
CA ALA A 228 9.88 -1.83 1.04
C ALA A 228 11.12 -2.22 0.26
N GLY A 229 12.02 -1.26 0.02
CA GLY A 229 13.29 -1.50 -0.67
C GLY A 229 14.22 -2.39 0.15
N ALA A 230 14.28 -2.22 1.47
CA ALA A 230 15.07 -3.03 2.37
C ALA A 230 14.56 -4.49 2.42
N LEU A 231 13.25 -4.70 2.58
CA LEU A 231 12.68 -6.06 2.64
C LEU A 231 12.82 -6.85 1.34
N LYS A 232 13.02 -6.18 0.20
CA LYS A 232 13.19 -6.81 -1.11
C LYS A 232 14.65 -6.93 -1.55
N GLN A 233 15.61 -6.84 -0.62
CA GLN A 233 17.00 -7.16 -0.92
C GLN A 233 17.19 -8.69 -0.95
N LEU A 234 17.96 -9.16 -1.94
CA LEU A 234 18.29 -10.57 -2.10
C LEU A 234 19.31 -11.06 -1.06
N ASP A 235 20.19 -10.16 -0.60
CA ASP A 235 21.17 -10.46 0.45
C ASP A 235 20.61 -10.03 1.82
N PRO A 236 20.31 -10.98 2.73
CA PRO A 236 19.81 -10.68 4.07
C PRO A 236 20.82 -9.88 4.91
N LYS A 237 22.12 -9.91 4.60
CA LYS A 237 23.12 -9.08 5.30
C LYS A 237 22.92 -7.59 5.04
N ILE A 238 22.41 -7.22 3.87
CA ILE A 238 22.03 -5.83 3.58
C ILE A 238 20.81 -5.46 4.41
N VAL A 239 19.82 -6.37 4.51
CA VAL A 239 18.60 -6.17 5.30
C VAL A 239 18.92 -5.97 6.77
N ALA A 240 19.79 -6.80 7.34
CA ALA A 240 20.21 -6.74 8.75
C ALA A 240 20.89 -5.42 9.15
N ARG A 241 21.46 -4.69 8.19
CA ARG A 241 22.06 -3.35 8.41
C ARG A 241 21.03 -2.22 8.36
N ARG A 242 19.81 -2.49 7.89
CA ARG A 242 18.73 -1.49 7.83
C ARG A 242 17.98 -1.51 9.17
N PRO A 243 17.54 -0.35 9.68
CA PRO A 243 16.83 -0.26 10.96
C PRO A 243 15.36 -0.68 10.80
N LEU A 244 15.13 -1.91 10.34
CA LEU A 244 13.79 -2.45 10.19
C LEU A 244 13.21 -2.84 11.56
N ARG A 245 11.92 -2.56 11.71
CA ARG A 245 11.07 -2.99 12.83
C ARG A 245 9.80 -3.60 12.27
N ALA A 246 9.01 -4.22 13.14
CA ALA A 246 7.71 -4.77 12.80
C ALA A 246 6.70 -4.48 13.91
N VAL A 247 5.43 -4.45 13.56
CA VAL A 247 4.31 -4.38 14.49
C VAL A 247 3.16 -5.24 13.99
N PHE A 248 2.57 -6.06 14.86
CA PHE A 248 1.51 -7.00 14.55
C PHE A 248 0.18 -6.56 15.19
N TYR A 249 -0.90 -6.70 14.43
CA TYR A 249 -2.23 -6.18 14.78
C TYR A 249 -3.38 -7.05 14.24
N GLY A 250 -3.08 -8.27 13.78
CA GLY A 250 -4.07 -9.15 13.21
C GLY A 250 -3.54 -10.55 12.93
N ILE A 251 -4.42 -11.41 12.43
CA ILE A 251 -4.12 -12.81 12.11
C ILE A 251 -4.57 -13.18 10.71
N GLY A 252 -3.97 -14.24 10.18
CA GLY A 252 -4.47 -15.00 9.04
C GLY A 252 -4.88 -16.40 9.46
N ALA A 253 -4.30 -17.42 8.82
CA ALA A 253 -4.60 -18.81 9.15
C ALA A 253 -4.09 -19.19 10.55
N VAL A 254 -4.99 -19.68 11.39
CA VAL A 254 -4.72 -20.16 12.76
C VAL A 254 -5.36 -21.53 12.96
N GLU A 255 -4.71 -22.40 13.74
CA GLU A 255 -5.22 -23.72 14.12
C GLU A 255 -4.96 -23.95 15.62
N GLY A 256 -5.93 -24.52 16.35
CA GLY A 256 -5.77 -24.87 17.76
C GLY A 256 -5.87 -23.70 18.74
N ILE A 257 -6.25 -22.50 18.28
CA ILE A 257 -6.56 -21.34 19.12
C ILE A 257 -7.71 -20.56 18.49
N GLU A 258 -8.62 -20.06 19.34
CA GLU A 258 -9.75 -19.22 18.95
C GLU A 258 -9.77 -17.98 19.84
N PHE A 259 -10.25 -16.86 19.29
CA PHE A 259 -10.36 -15.59 19.99
C PHE A 259 -11.81 -15.12 19.90
N GLU A 260 -12.39 -14.72 21.03
CA GLU A 260 -13.75 -14.16 21.06
C GLU A 260 -13.74 -12.72 20.52
N ARG A 261 -12.77 -11.92 20.98
CA ARG A 261 -12.61 -10.53 20.61
C ARG A 261 -11.27 -10.25 19.93
N HIS A 262 -11.24 -9.22 19.09
CA HIS A 262 -10.03 -8.67 18.48
C HIS A 262 -9.07 -8.11 19.54
N SER A 263 -9.60 -7.52 20.62
CA SER A 263 -8.81 -7.11 21.78
C SER A 263 -8.04 -8.27 22.42
N ASP A 264 -8.69 -9.44 22.58
CA ASP A 264 -8.05 -10.64 23.14
C ASP A 264 -6.91 -11.12 22.24
N LEU A 265 -7.11 -11.00 20.92
CA LEU A 265 -6.06 -11.28 19.95
C LEU A 265 -4.87 -10.31 20.09
N LEU A 266 -5.10 -9.01 20.24
CA LEU A 266 -4.03 -8.02 20.42
C LEU A 266 -3.21 -8.31 21.69
N GLU A 267 -3.88 -8.71 22.77
CA GLU A 267 -3.22 -9.15 24.00
C GLU A 267 -2.44 -10.45 23.80
N ALA A 268 -3.00 -11.43 23.10
CA ALA A 268 -2.33 -12.70 22.81
C ALA A 268 -1.08 -12.51 21.94
N LEU A 269 -1.12 -11.63 20.94
CA LEU A 269 0.06 -11.28 20.14
C LEU A 269 1.20 -10.77 21.04
N LYS A 270 0.88 -9.90 22.00
CA LYS A 270 1.85 -9.39 22.98
C LYS A 270 2.38 -10.51 23.89
N GLN A 271 1.50 -11.38 24.39
CA GLN A 271 1.89 -12.51 25.25
C GLN A 271 2.84 -13.48 24.52
N PHE A 272 2.62 -13.69 23.23
CA PHE A 272 3.51 -14.50 22.38
C PHE A 272 4.87 -13.85 22.07
N GLY A 273 5.14 -12.65 22.57
CA GLY A 273 6.39 -11.91 22.36
C GLY A 273 6.49 -11.22 21.00
N LEU A 274 5.37 -11.07 20.29
CA LEU A 274 5.34 -10.29 19.05
C LEU A 274 5.25 -8.80 19.38
N PRO A 275 5.94 -7.93 18.62
CA PRO A 275 5.82 -6.49 18.80
C PRO A 275 4.41 -6.04 18.38
N THR A 276 3.68 -5.44 19.30
CA THR A 276 2.32 -4.94 19.06
C THR A 276 2.26 -3.42 19.12
N GLN A 277 1.13 -2.86 18.69
CA GLN A 277 0.93 -1.41 18.71
C GLN A 277 0.90 -0.93 20.17
N PRO A 278 1.59 0.18 20.49
CA PRO A 278 1.66 0.68 21.86
C PRO A 278 0.29 1.18 22.37
N GLU A 279 -0.60 1.54 21.45
CA GLU A 279 -1.88 2.14 21.74
C GLU A 279 -2.99 1.59 20.86
N TRP A 280 -4.10 1.25 21.48
CA TRP A 280 -5.39 0.89 20.87
C TRP A 280 -6.47 1.00 21.95
N TRP A 281 -7.72 1.15 21.54
CA TRP A 281 -8.84 1.39 22.47
C TRP A 281 -10.05 0.57 22.09
N VAL A 282 -10.71 0.01 23.11
CA VAL A 282 -12.05 -0.58 22.97
C VAL A 282 -13.08 0.50 23.20
N CYS A 283 -14.10 0.55 22.34
CA CYS A 283 -15.19 1.53 22.38
C CYS A 283 -16.54 0.82 22.28
N HIS A 284 -17.45 1.14 23.18
CA HIS A 284 -18.82 0.62 23.20
C HIS A 284 -19.72 1.54 22.36
N GLY A 285 -19.85 1.21 21.09
CA GLY A 285 -20.65 1.97 20.13
C GLY A 285 -19.95 3.18 19.52
N MET A 286 -20.57 3.77 18.50
CA MET A 286 -19.94 4.79 17.67
C MET A 286 -19.75 6.14 18.38
N ALA A 287 -20.57 6.43 19.40
CA ALA A 287 -20.39 7.64 20.21
C ALA A 287 -19.05 7.63 20.97
N GLU A 288 -18.68 6.48 21.56
CA GLU A 288 -17.39 6.31 22.22
C GLU A 288 -16.24 6.31 21.20
N VAL A 289 -16.44 5.77 19.99
CA VAL A 289 -15.43 5.84 18.93
C VAL A 289 -15.09 7.29 18.58
N ILE A 290 -16.10 8.14 18.40
CA ILE A 290 -15.92 9.57 18.07
C ILE A 290 -15.23 10.32 19.22
N GLU A 291 -15.62 10.04 20.47
CA GLU A 291 -15.01 10.68 21.63
C GLU A 291 -13.56 10.22 21.86
N CYS A 292 -13.30 8.92 21.69
CA CYS A 292 -11.96 8.35 21.74
C CYS A 292 -11.08 8.95 20.63
N TYR A 293 -11.61 9.07 19.42
CA TYR A 293 -10.92 9.76 18.33
C TYR A 293 -10.53 11.19 18.72
N ARG A 294 -11.49 11.98 19.20
CA ARG A 294 -11.28 13.38 19.57
C ARG A 294 -10.18 13.53 20.62
N ARG A 295 -10.21 12.69 21.67
CA ARG A 295 -9.28 12.81 22.81
C ARG A 295 -7.93 12.14 22.57
N GLN A 296 -7.93 10.93 22.03
CA GLN A 296 -6.73 10.09 21.97
C GLN A 296 -6.03 10.18 20.62
N VAL A 297 -6.79 10.31 19.53
CA VAL A 297 -6.22 10.29 18.18
C VAL A 297 -5.76 11.69 17.80
N VAL A 298 -6.66 12.67 17.77
CA VAL A 298 -6.33 14.05 17.38
C VAL A 298 -6.05 14.98 18.56
N ALA A 299 -6.26 14.55 19.80
CA ALA A 299 -6.02 15.35 21.01
C ALA A 299 -6.63 16.76 20.93
N ASP A 300 -7.91 16.86 20.59
CA ASP A 300 -8.59 18.13 20.34
C ASP A 300 -7.93 19.01 19.27
N TYR A 301 -7.27 18.35 18.32
CA TYR A 301 -6.48 18.93 17.23
C TYR A 301 -5.22 19.67 17.72
N ASP A 302 -4.67 19.29 18.87
CA ASP A 302 -3.35 19.72 19.32
C ASP A 302 -2.27 18.78 18.78
N GLU A 303 -1.58 19.21 17.72
CA GLU A 303 -0.51 18.42 17.07
C GLU A 303 0.66 18.06 18.00
N ARG A 304 0.83 18.77 19.12
CA ARG A 304 1.88 18.46 20.09
C ARG A 304 1.56 17.24 20.95
N HIS A 305 0.29 16.87 21.02
CA HIS A 305 -0.22 15.82 21.91
C HIS A 305 -1.03 14.74 21.18
N ASP A 306 -1.24 14.90 19.86
CA ASP A 306 -1.94 13.91 19.04
C ASP A 306 -1.17 12.57 18.99
N LEU A 307 -1.83 11.53 18.49
CA LEU A 307 -1.28 10.17 18.44
C LEU A 307 0.06 10.06 17.70
N ARG A 308 0.34 10.93 16.72
CA ARG A 308 1.60 10.93 15.97
C ARG A 308 2.79 11.32 16.85
N SER A 309 2.56 12.12 17.89
CA SER A 309 3.61 12.52 18.84
C SER A 309 4.01 11.41 19.83
N ARG A 310 3.19 10.35 19.94
CA ARG A 310 3.31 9.30 20.96
C ARG A 310 3.76 7.95 20.39
N ILE A 311 3.88 7.86 19.07
CA ILE A 311 4.25 6.64 18.34
C ILE A 311 5.57 6.85 17.60
N PRO A 312 6.49 5.86 17.60
CA PRO A 312 7.83 6.03 17.04
C PRO A 312 7.90 5.86 15.50
N TYR A 313 6.77 5.75 14.81
CA TYR A 313 6.66 5.46 13.39
C TYR A 313 5.53 6.25 12.72
N GLU A 314 5.63 6.42 11.40
CA GLU A 314 4.61 7.11 10.63
C GLU A 314 3.27 6.36 10.66
N ILE A 315 2.20 7.10 10.94
CA ILE A 315 0.82 6.64 10.82
C ILE A 315 0.06 7.56 9.87
N ASP A 316 -0.86 6.99 9.10
CA ASP A 316 -1.63 7.74 8.09
C ASP A 316 -3.13 7.79 8.38
N GLY A 317 -3.53 7.42 9.60
CA GLY A 317 -4.89 7.43 10.09
C GLY A 317 -5.10 6.42 11.20
N ILE A 318 -6.35 6.02 11.39
CA ILE A 318 -6.76 4.95 12.30
C ILE A 318 -7.57 3.90 11.54
N VAL A 319 -7.56 2.68 12.08
CA VAL A 319 -8.43 1.58 11.68
C VAL A 319 -9.44 1.37 12.80
N ILE A 320 -10.72 1.29 12.42
CA ILE A 320 -11.82 0.96 13.32
C ILE A 320 -12.31 -0.43 12.93
N LYS A 321 -12.25 -1.40 13.85
CA LYS A 321 -12.65 -2.80 13.62
C LYS A 321 -13.78 -3.18 14.57
N VAL A 322 -14.72 -4.01 14.13
CA VAL A 322 -15.68 -4.67 15.03
C VAL A 322 -14.90 -5.58 15.98
N ASN A 323 -15.11 -5.47 17.29
CA ASN A 323 -14.30 -6.22 18.26
C ASN A 323 -14.67 -7.71 18.26
N THR A 324 -15.95 -8.06 18.20
CA THR A 324 -16.39 -9.47 18.22
C THR A 324 -15.99 -10.19 16.92
N ILE A 325 -15.10 -11.18 17.01
CA ILE A 325 -14.56 -11.90 15.83
C ILE A 325 -15.63 -12.75 15.15
N ALA A 326 -16.53 -13.37 15.93
CA ALA A 326 -17.63 -14.17 15.38
C ALA A 326 -18.57 -13.36 14.45
N ASP A 327 -18.65 -12.04 14.65
CA ASP A 327 -19.46 -11.16 13.81
C ASP A 327 -18.82 -10.88 12.44
N TRP A 328 -17.50 -11.06 12.29
CA TRP A 328 -16.79 -10.77 11.03
C TRP A 328 -17.29 -11.59 9.85
N ALA A 329 -17.64 -12.86 10.08
CA ALA A 329 -18.18 -13.75 9.05
C ALA A 329 -19.64 -13.41 8.69
N ARG A 330 -20.36 -12.74 9.59
CA ARG A 330 -21.77 -12.32 9.40
C ARG A 330 -21.89 -11.00 8.64
N ILE A 331 -20.82 -10.20 8.64
CA ILE A 331 -20.74 -8.92 7.94
C ILE A 331 -20.25 -9.16 6.51
N PRO A 332 -21.05 -8.84 5.47
CA PRO A 332 -20.65 -9.05 4.08
C PRO A 332 -19.34 -8.33 3.73
N ALA A 333 -18.40 -9.06 3.13
CA ALA A 333 -17.18 -8.47 2.62
C ALA A 333 -17.45 -7.59 1.37
N LYS A 334 -16.65 -6.55 1.21
CA LYS A 334 -16.60 -5.73 -0.02
C LYS A 334 -15.60 -6.33 -0.99
N ALA A 335 -15.67 -5.95 -2.26
CA ALA A 335 -14.88 -6.56 -3.34
C ALA A 335 -13.35 -6.64 -3.08
N ARG A 336 -12.78 -5.76 -2.26
CA ARG A 336 -11.34 -5.72 -1.91
C ARG A 336 -11.04 -5.43 -0.43
N ALA A 337 -12.06 -5.43 0.42
CA ALA A 337 -11.93 -5.04 1.82
C ALA A 337 -12.90 -5.80 2.72
N PRO A 338 -12.53 -6.08 3.98
CA PRO A 338 -13.47 -6.62 4.96
C PRO A 338 -14.59 -5.61 5.24
N GLY A 339 -15.81 -6.08 5.48
CA GLY A 339 -16.91 -5.22 5.88
C GLY A 339 -16.87 -4.83 7.37
N HIS A 340 -16.15 -5.59 8.19
CA HIS A 340 -16.03 -5.39 9.64
C HIS A 340 -14.95 -4.37 10.05
N ALA A 341 -14.29 -3.71 9.09
CA ALA A 341 -13.26 -2.72 9.38
C ALA A 341 -13.31 -1.55 8.39
N ILE A 342 -13.04 -0.35 8.89
CA ILE A 342 -12.98 0.88 8.10
C ILE A 342 -11.81 1.76 8.55
N VAL A 343 -11.24 2.51 7.62
CA VAL A 343 -10.15 3.44 7.88
C VAL A 343 -10.69 4.86 7.90
N HIS A 344 -10.34 5.62 8.95
CA HIS A 344 -10.48 7.07 8.98
C HIS A 344 -9.10 7.72 8.92
N LYS A 345 -8.97 8.76 8.09
CA LYS A 345 -7.73 9.52 7.95
C LYS A 345 -8.01 10.95 8.39
N PRO A 346 -7.43 11.40 9.53
CA PRO A 346 -7.64 12.76 10.01
C PRO A 346 -7.29 13.79 8.94
N ILE A 347 -8.23 14.66 8.59
CA ILE A 347 -8.03 15.67 7.56
C ILE A 347 -6.88 16.63 7.93
N PRO A 348 -6.71 17.08 9.19
CA PRO A 348 -5.59 17.93 9.58
C PRO A 348 -4.22 17.28 9.41
N TRP A 349 -4.13 15.94 9.49
CA TRP A 349 -2.88 15.20 9.25
C TRP A 349 -2.51 15.15 7.77
N ILE A 350 -3.43 15.51 6.88
CA ILE A 350 -3.11 15.75 5.49
C ILE A 350 -2.41 17.10 5.44
N THR A 351 -1.08 17.10 5.36
CA THR A 351 -0.28 18.31 5.11
C THR A 351 -0.17 18.51 3.59
N PRO A 352 -1.05 19.32 2.97
CA PRO A 352 -0.78 19.76 1.63
C PRO A 352 0.38 20.75 1.63
N ALA A 353 1.15 20.75 0.55
CA ALA A 353 2.20 21.73 0.32
C ALA A 353 1.83 22.63 -0.86
N GLU A 354 2.08 23.93 -0.71
CA GLU A 354 1.99 24.87 -1.82
C GLU A 354 3.23 24.76 -2.69
N THR A 355 3.05 24.75 -4.00
CA THR A 355 4.13 24.82 -4.98
C THR A 355 3.68 25.55 -6.24
N VAL A 356 4.61 25.83 -7.15
CA VAL A 356 4.30 26.46 -8.43
C VAL A 356 4.09 25.39 -9.50
N LEU A 357 2.98 25.48 -10.24
CA LEU A 357 2.75 24.69 -11.43
C LEU A 357 3.60 25.25 -12.58
N ARG A 358 4.72 24.59 -12.90
CA ARG A 358 5.66 25.04 -13.93
C ARG A 358 5.14 24.79 -15.34
N ASP A 359 4.56 23.62 -15.56
CA ASP A 359 4.04 23.21 -16.86
C ASP A 359 2.98 22.10 -16.69
N ILE A 360 2.27 21.75 -17.76
CA ILE A 360 1.38 20.61 -17.81
C ILE A 360 1.82 19.70 -18.96
N THR A 361 2.47 18.59 -18.66
CA THR A 361 2.77 17.59 -19.70
C THR A 361 1.57 16.70 -19.95
N VAL A 362 1.40 16.25 -21.20
CA VAL A 362 0.28 15.39 -21.57
C VAL A 362 0.79 13.99 -21.90
N GLN A 363 0.42 13.03 -21.06
CA GLN A 363 0.77 11.62 -21.25
C GLN A 363 -0.32 10.90 -22.05
N VAL A 364 0.06 9.89 -22.82
CA VAL A 364 -0.90 9.06 -23.58
C VAL A 364 -0.99 7.69 -22.92
N GLY A 365 -2.15 7.37 -22.34
CA GLY A 365 -2.41 6.05 -21.75
C GLY A 365 -2.19 4.93 -22.78
N ARG A 366 -1.90 3.68 -22.40
CA ARG A 366 -2.88 2.82 -21.73
C ARG A 366 -4.16 2.64 -22.54
N THR A 367 -4.83 3.74 -22.84
CA THR A 367 -6.07 3.76 -23.59
C THR A 367 -6.11 4.80 -24.72
N GLY A 368 -4.98 5.37 -25.14
CA GLY A 368 -5.00 6.53 -26.06
C GLY A 368 -5.56 7.81 -25.46
N VAL A 369 -6.07 7.74 -24.24
CA VAL A 369 -6.56 8.87 -23.46
C VAL A 369 -5.36 9.76 -23.15
N LEU A 370 -5.52 11.06 -23.42
CA LEU A 370 -4.55 12.07 -23.04
C LEU A 370 -4.81 12.45 -21.58
N THR A 371 -3.85 12.14 -20.72
CA THR A 371 -3.89 12.44 -19.28
C THR A 371 -2.93 13.59 -18.99
N PRO A 372 -3.44 14.75 -18.55
CA PRO A 372 -2.59 15.86 -18.14
C PRO A 372 -1.92 15.55 -16.81
N VAL A 373 -0.63 15.89 -16.72
CA VAL A 373 0.22 15.72 -15.54
C VAL A 373 0.86 17.07 -15.26
N ALA A 374 0.66 17.57 -14.04
CA ALA A 374 1.30 18.77 -13.56
C ALA A 374 2.81 18.53 -13.41
N GLU A 375 3.62 19.36 -14.02
CA GLU A 375 5.05 19.53 -13.72
C GLU A 375 5.18 20.67 -12.71
N LEU A 376 5.72 20.37 -11.55
CA LEU A 376 5.71 21.25 -10.38
C LEU A 376 7.12 21.70 -10.06
N GLU A 377 7.25 22.88 -9.48
CA GLU A 377 8.44 23.19 -8.70
C GLU A 377 8.57 22.12 -7.60
N PRO A 378 9.72 21.43 -7.46
CA PRO A 378 9.84 20.34 -6.52
C PRO A 378 9.46 20.77 -5.10
N VAL A 379 8.48 20.11 -4.51
CA VAL A 379 7.97 20.44 -3.17
C VAL A 379 7.91 19.20 -2.29
N PHE A 380 8.29 19.34 -1.03
CA PHE A 380 8.18 18.24 -0.08
C PHE A 380 6.73 18.12 0.42
N VAL A 381 6.08 16.99 0.14
CA VAL A 381 4.70 16.70 0.55
C VAL A 381 4.69 15.33 1.23
N GLN A 382 4.36 15.28 2.52
CA GLN A 382 4.11 14.03 3.27
C GLN A 382 5.19 12.97 3.04
N GLY A 383 6.45 13.29 3.36
CA GLY A 383 7.55 12.31 3.22
C GLY A 383 7.93 11.99 1.78
N SER A 384 7.82 12.91 0.82
CA SER A 384 8.59 12.80 -0.43
C SER A 384 8.59 14.10 -1.18
N THR A 385 9.66 14.40 -1.89
CA THR A 385 9.66 15.47 -2.90
C THR A 385 8.77 15.07 -4.07
N VAL A 386 7.73 15.86 -4.31
CA VAL A 386 6.81 15.76 -5.43
C VAL A 386 7.21 16.82 -6.46
N ALA A 387 7.61 16.37 -7.64
CA ALA A 387 7.81 17.23 -8.81
C ALA A 387 6.72 17.02 -9.88
N ARG A 388 5.88 15.98 -9.73
CA ARG A 388 4.80 15.66 -10.67
C ARG A 388 3.55 15.25 -9.93
N ALA A 389 2.39 15.73 -10.38
CA ALA A 389 1.10 15.37 -9.82
C ALA A 389 0.06 15.10 -10.91
N THR A 390 -0.86 14.18 -10.65
CA THR A 390 -1.99 13.96 -11.57
C THR A 390 -2.91 15.18 -11.57
N LEU A 391 -3.36 15.58 -12.76
CA LEU A 391 -4.46 16.54 -12.93
C LEU A 391 -5.77 15.84 -13.27
N HIS A 392 -5.77 14.50 -13.30
CA HIS A 392 -6.85 13.62 -13.70
C HIS A 392 -7.28 13.81 -15.16
N ASN A 393 -7.84 14.96 -15.52
CA ASN A 393 -8.35 15.28 -16.86
C ASN A 393 -8.58 16.78 -17.10
N GLU A 394 -8.96 17.15 -18.34
CA GLU A 394 -9.17 18.55 -18.74
C GLU A 394 -10.36 19.20 -18.00
N ASP A 395 -11.42 18.46 -17.70
CA ASP A 395 -12.55 19.03 -16.96
C ASP A 395 -12.22 19.28 -15.50
N GLU A 396 -11.39 18.45 -14.87
CA GLU A 396 -10.89 18.67 -13.52
C GLU A 396 -10.02 19.94 -13.47
N ILE A 397 -9.19 20.15 -14.50
CA ILE A 397 -8.42 21.38 -14.69
C ILE A 397 -9.36 22.58 -14.80
N ARG A 398 -10.43 22.51 -15.60
CA ARG A 398 -11.42 23.58 -15.72
C ARG A 398 -12.20 23.83 -14.43
N ARG A 399 -12.67 22.76 -13.77
CA ARG A 399 -13.45 22.82 -12.52
C ARG A 399 -12.68 23.53 -11.41
N LYS A 400 -11.38 23.24 -11.31
CA LYS A 400 -10.46 23.88 -10.36
C LYS A 400 -9.84 25.18 -10.87
N ASP A 401 -10.10 25.55 -12.13
CA ASP A 401 -9.50 26.68 -12.85
C ASP A 401 -7.96 26.68 -12.72
N ILE A 402 -7.32 25.56 -13.05
CA ILE A 402 -5.87 25.38 -12.96
C ILE A 402 -5.19 25.97 -14.20
N ARG A 403 -4.18 26.82 -13.99
CA ARG A 403 -3.42 27.48 -15.06
C ARG A 403 -1.93 27.32 -14.86
N ILE A 404 -1.18 27.17 -15.96
CA ILE A 404 0.29 27.14 -15.90
C ILE A 404 0.80 28.43 -15.24
N GLY A 405 1.72 28.30 -14.29
CA GLY A 405 2.23 29.37 -13.45
C GLY A 405 1.49 29.57 -12.13
N ASP A 406 0.32 28.96 -11.94
CA ASP A 406 -0.42 29.08 -10.68
C ASP A 406 0.38 28.52 -9.50
N THR A 407 0.22 29.15 -8.33
CA THR A 407 0.54 28.50 -7.07
C THR A 407 -0.57 27.49 -6.76
N VAL A 408 -0.21 26.21 -6.66
CA VAL A 408 -1.13 25.09 -6.44
C VAL A 408 -0.83 24.41 -5.12
N VAL A 409 -1.88 23.89 -4.50
CA VAL A 409 -1.82 23.10 -3.27
C VAL A 409 -1.79 21.63 -3.66
N ILE A 410 -0.71 20.93 -3.30
CA ILE A 410 -0.48 19.52 -3.60
C ILE A 410 -0.77 18.69 -2.37
N ARG A 411 -1.49 17.59 -2.54
CA ARG A 411 -1.64 16.54 -1.51
C ARG A 411 -1.38 15.17 -2.13
N LYS A 412 -1.10 14.15 -1.31
CA LYS A 412 -1.12 12.77 -1.80
C LYS A 412 -2.47 12.13 -1.52
N ALA A 413 -3.22 11.84 -2.58
CA ALA A 413 -4.43 11.03 -2.49
C ALA A 413 -4.07 9.68 -1.88
N GLY A 414 -4.73 9.37 -0.76
CA GLY A 414 -4.46 8.17 0.01
C GLY A 414 -3.02 8.04 0.54
N MET A 415 -2.27 9.14 0.65
CA MET A 415 -0.85 9.24 1.04
C MET A 415 0.18 8.73 0.02
N VAL A 416 -0.26 8.31 -1.16
CA VAL A 416 0.65 7.70 -2.16
C VAL A 416 0.69 8.49 -3.47
N ILE A 417 -0.46 8.91 -4.00
CA ILE A 417 -0.54 9.47 -5.35
C ILE A 417 -0.62 11.00 -5.25
N PRO A 418 0.40 11.76 -5.68
CA PRO A 418 0.33 13.21 -5.65
C PRO A 418 -0.70 13.74 -6.64
N GLU A 419 -1.58 14.63 -6.18
CA GLU A 419 -2.58 15.31 -6.99
C GLU A 419 -2.60 16.81 -6.68
N VAL A 420 -2.99 17.61 -7.69
CA VAL A 420 -3.32 19.02 -7.46
C VAL A 420 -4.68 19.10 -6.79
N PHE A 421 -4.67 19.52 -5.52
CA PHE A 421 -5.86 19.62 -4.70
C PHE A 421 -6.66 20.88 -5.02
N GLU A 422 -6.02 22.04 -4.93
CA GLU A 422 -6.64 23.34 -5.22
C GLU A 422 -5.62 24.35 -5.76
N VAL A 423 -6.12 25.48 -6.27
CA VAL A 423 -5.32 26.61 -6.75
C VAL A 423 -5.39 27.74 -5.73
N VAL A 424 -4.24 28.31 -5.38
CA VAL A 424 -4.16 29.52 -4.55
C VAL A 424 -4.41 30.75 -5.43
N LYS A 425 -5.69 31.00 -5.77
CA LYS A 425 -6.11 32.05 -6.72
C LYS A 425 -5.57 33.45 -6.37
N SER A 426 -5.37 33.76 -5.10
CA SER A 426 -4.81 35.04 -4.64
C SER A 426 -3.34 35.26 -5.04
N LYS A 427 -2.60 34.20 -5.38
CA LYS A 427 -1.21 34.23 -5.83
C LYS A 427 -1.08 34.02 -7.34
N ARG A 428 -2.20 34.06 -8.09
CA ARG A 428 -2.18 33.83 -9.55
C ARG A 428 -1.33 34.90 -10.24
N PRO A 429 -0.32 34.51 -11.03
CA PRO A 429 0.47 35.49 -11.76
C PRO A 429 -0.39 36.19 -12.83
N PRO A 430 -0.17 37.50 -13.06
CA PRO A 430 -0.85 38.23 -14.12
C PRO A 430 -0.50 37.62 -15.49
N GLY A 431 -1.51 37.38 -16.32
CA GLY A 431 -1.35 36.77 -17.63
C GLY A 431 -1.49 35.24 -17.69
N ALA A 432 -1.76 34.56 -16.57
CA ALA A 432 -2.06 33.13 -16.56
C ALA A 432 -3.30 32.82 -17.41
N ARG A 433 -3.11 32.01 -18.46
CA ARG A 433 -4.16 31.65 -19.43
C ARG A 433 -4.87 30.36 -19.03
N GLU A 434 -6.14 30.26 -19.39
CA GLU A 434 -6.89 29.01 -19.26
C GLU A 434 -6.20 27.91 -20.06
N PHE A 435 -6.12 26.72 -19.48
CA PHE A 435 -5.50 25.57 -20.13
C PHE A 435 -6.51 24.88 -21.07
N ASP A 436 -6.21 24.87 -22.36
CA ASP A 436 -6.89 24.02 -23.34
C ASP A 436 -5.93 22.91 -23.78
N LEU A 437 -6.30 21.66 -23.51
CA LEU A 437 -5.45 20.51 -23.77
C LEU A 437 -5.17 20.36 -25.27
N VAL A 438 -6.17 20.58 -26.11
CA VAL A 438 -6.06 20.40 -27.56
C VAL A 438 -5.12 21.43 -28.16
N ALA A 439 -5.27 22.70 -27.76
CA ALA A 439 -4.39 23.78 -28.17
C ALA A 439 -2.96 23.56 -27.66
N HIS A 440 -2.80 23.12 -26.41
CA HIS A 440 -1.50 22.90 -25.79
C HIS A 440 -0.65 21.85 -26.53
N VAL A 441 -1.27 20.81 -27.07
CA VAL A 441 -0.57 19.80 -27.89
C VAL A 441 -0.66 20.06 -29.41
N GLY A 442 -1.14 21.24 -29.82
CA GLY A 442 -1.24 21.65 -31.22
C GLY A 442 -2.17 20.78 -32.06
N GLY A 443 -3.23 20.22 -31.44
CA GLY A 443 -4.16 19.31 -32.11
C GLY A 443 -3.56 17.95 -32.49
N LYS A 444 -2.36 17.63 -32.01
CA LYS A 444 -1.62 16.41 -32.33
C LYS A 444 -1.24 15.63 -31.08
N CYS A 445 -1.16 14.32 -31.22
CA CYS A 445 -0.82 13.41 -30.15
C CYS A 445 0.68 13.51 -29.84
N PRO A 446 1.08 13.82 -28.59
CA PRO A 446 2.50 13.97 -28.25
C PRO A 446 3.30 12.67 -28.38
N ALA A 447 2.64 11.50 -28.46
CA ALA A 447 3.30 10.20 -28.58
C ALA A 447 3.48 9.69 -30.01
N CYS A 448 2.78 10.24 -31.01
CA CYS A 448 2.85 9.75 -32.40
C CYS A 448 2.61 10.82 -33.49
N GLY A 449 2.28 12.06 -33.13
CA GLY A 449 2.09 13.16 -34.08
C GLY A 449 0.74 13.19 -34.81
N GLU A 450 -0.08 12.15 -34.68
CA GLU A 450 -1.41 12.09 -35.31
C GLU A 450 -2.44 13.00 -34.65
N THR A 451 -3.52 13.33 -35.36
CA THR A 451 -4.58 14.20 -34.86
C THR A 451 -5.19 13.69 -33.55
N ILE A 452 -5.71 14.59 -32.71
CA ILE A 452 -6.50 14.23 -31.53
C ILE A 452 -7.95 14.65 -31.72
N GLY A 453 -8.88 13.89 -31.12
CA GLY A 453 -10.30 14.21 -31.10
C GLY A 453 -10.85 14.17 -29.68
N ARG A 454 -11.88 14.97 -29.41
CA ARG A 454 -12.70 14.84 -28.19
C ARG A 454 -13.74 13.73 -28.42
N ASP A 455 -13.81 12.72 -27.55
CA ASP A 455 -14.81 11.64 -27.69
C ASP A 455 -16.20 12.20 -27.35
N PRO A 456 -17.18 12.17 -28.26
CA PRO A 456 -18.51 12.73 -28.01
C PRO A 456 -19.26 12.09 -26.83
N ARG A 457 -18.85 10.88 -26.41
CA ARG A 457 -19.48 10.10 -25.32
C ARG A 457 -18.95 10.45 -23.94
N TYR A 458 -17.75 11.04 -23.87
CA TYR A 458 -17.16 11.55 -22.64
C TYR A 458 -16.68 12.95 -22.95
N ARG A 459 -17.47 13.98 -22.59
CA ARG A 459 -17.11 15.40 -22.78
C ARG A 459 -15.77 15.83 -22.14
N VAL A 460 -15.05 14.91 -21.52
CA VAL A 460 -14.14 15.08 -20.39
C VAL A 460 -12.67 14.77 -20.74
N TYR A 461 -12.37 14.12 -21.88
CA TYR A 461 -10.98 13.75 -22.24
C TYR A 461 -10.70 13.82 -23.76
N ALA A 462 -9.59 14.47 -24.12
CA ALA A 462 -9.03 14.41 -25.48
C ALA A 462 -8.32 13.07 -25.72
N LYS A 463 -8.33 12.61 -26.96
CA LYS A 463 -7.90 11.26 -27.30
C LYS A 463 -7.12 11.21 -28.61
N CYS A 464 -6.05 10.43 -28.63
CA CYS A 464 -5.28 10.18 -29.85
C CYS A 464 -6.16 9.45 -30.89
N THR A 465 -6.20 9.93 -32.14
CA THR A 465 -6.96 9.27 -33.20
C THR A 465 -6.18 8.14 -33.90
N ASN A 466 -4.86 8.06 -33.68
CA ASN A 466 -4.01 6.98 -34.21
C ASN A 466 -4.54 5.61 -33.72
N PRO A 467 -5.00 4.73 -34.62
CA PRO A 467 -5.50 3.40 -34.27
C PRO A 467 -4.50 2.51 -33.53
N GLU A 468 -3.19 2.74 -33.66
CA GLU A 468 -2.14 1.92 -33.06
C GLU A 468 -1.78 2.33 -31.61
N LYS A 469 -1.91 3.62 -31.29
CA LYS A 469 -1.66 4.17 -29.94
C LYS A 469 -2.92 4.52 -29.16
N ASP A 470 -4.09 4.53 -29.82
CA ASP A 470 -5.38 4.51 -29.14
C ASP A 470 -5.63 3.16 -28.49
N ARG A 471 -5.15 3.03 -27.27
CA ARG A 471 -5.31 1.78 -26.55
C ARG A 471 -6.70 1.60 -25.89
N SER A 472 -7.66 2.54 -25.96
CA SER A 472 -9.07 2.27 -25.52
C SER A 472 -9.87 1.71 -26.67
N LYS A 473 -9.37 1.89 -27.90
CA LYS A 473 -9.64 0.98 -29.01
C LYS A 473 -8.89 -0.36 -28.89
N ARG A 474 -8.10 -0.61 -27.83
CA ARG A 474 -7.69 -1.98 -27.39
C ARG A 474 -8.74 -2.68 -26.54
N ARG A 475 -10.02 -2.25 -26.59
CA ARG A 475 -11.03 -3.26 -26.87
C ARG A 475 -10.91 -3.62 -28.35
N VAL A 476 -9.92 -4.47 -28.65
CA VAL A 476 -9.67 -4.85 -30.04
C VAL A 476 -10.96 -5.46 -30.61
N CYS A 477 -11.41 -4.85 -31.70
CA CYS A 477 -12.62 -5.19 -32.43
C CYS A 477 -13.91 -4.97 -31.64
N VAL A 478 -14.07 -3.78 -31.05
CA VAL A 478 -15.31 -3.35 -30.38
C VAL A 478 -15.43 -1.81 -30.55
N TYR A 479 -16.03 -1.32 -31.64
CA TYR A 479 -16.11 0.11 -32.01
C TYR A 479 -17.49 0.68 -31.68
N ARG A 480 -17.61 1.72 -30.88
CA ARG A 480 -18.92 2.21 -30.42
C ARG A 480 -19.76 2.86 -31.54
N SER A 481 -21.08 2.82 -31.40
CA SER A 481 -22.10 3.18 -32.41
C SER A 481 -22.08 4.61 -32.98
N THR A 482 -21.25 5.51 -32.45
CA THR A 482 -21.18 6.93 -32.87
C THR A 482 -19.96 7.26 -33.72
N ASP A 483 -19.14 6.27 -34.08
CA ASP A 483 -17.95 6.45 -34.92
C ASP A 483 -18.38 6.56 -36.41
N LEU A 484 -18.48 7.79 -36.94
CA LEU A 484 -18.83 8.09 -38.36
C LEU A 484 -17.86 7.49 -39.39
N ALA A 485 -16.71 6.94 -38.98
CA ALA A 485 -15.68 6.34 -39.84
C ALA A 485 -15.92 4.86 -40.20
N PHE A 486 -16.90 4.18 -39.58
CA PHE A 486 -17.11 2.74 -39.73
C PHE A 486 -18.48 2.34 -40.31
N VAL A 487 -19.23 3.27 -40.88
CA VAL A 487 -20.46 2.93 -41.62
C VAL A 487 -20.09 2.10 -42.85
N GLY A 488 -20.15 0.77 -42.72
CA GLY A 488 -19.94 -0.20 -43.81
C GLY A 488 -18.51 -0.70 -44.05
N ASN A 489 -17.50 -0.33 -43.23
CA ASN A 489 -16.09 -0.62 -43.55
C ASN A 489 -15.51 -1.92 -42.94
N PRO A 490 -14.58 -2.60 -43.64
CA PRO A 490 -13.87 -3.79 -43.17
C PRO A 490 -12.94 -3.50 -41.97
N CYS A 491 -12.69 -4.52 -41.15
CA CYS A 491 -11.78 -4.44 -40.00
C CYS A 491 -10.38 -3.97 -40.46
N PRO A 492 -9.79 -2.93 -39.85
CA PRO A 492 -8.48 -2.39 -40.24
C PRO A 492 -7.31 -3.32 -39.91
N LYS A 493 -7.57 -4.43 -39.19
CA LYS A 493 -6.56 -5.41 -38.79
C LYS A 493 -6.62 -6.73 -39.55
N CYS A 494 -7.77 -7.12 -40.08
CA CYS A 494 -7.91 -8.38 -40.82
C CYS A 494 -8.82 -8.30 -42.06
N GLY A 495 -9.33 -7.12 -42.40
CA GLY A 495 -10.23 -6.92 -43.54
C GLY A 495 -11.64 -7.48 -43.38
N HIS A 496 -11.94 -8.18 -42.27
CA HIS A 496 -13.20 -8.89 -42.10
C HIS A 496 -14.37 -7.97 -41.70
N ARG A 497 -15.61 -8.42 -41.95
CA ARG A 497 -16.82 -7.66 -41.65
C ARG A 497 -16.93 -7.35 -40.15
N MET A 498 -17.33 -6.12 -39.88
CA MET A 498 -17.68 -5.62 -38.56
C MET A 498 -19.19 -5.72 -38.36
N VAL A 499 -19.66 -6.28 -37.23
CA VAL A 499 -21.09 -6.43 -36.90
C VAL A 499 -21.46 -5.73 -35.61
N ARG A 500 -22.71 -5.29 -35.48
CA ARG A 500 -23.23 -4.71 -34.24
C ARG A 500 -24.18 -5.70 -33.57
N LYS A 501 -23.85 -6.17 -32.36
CA LYS A 501 -24.72 -7.08 -31.60
C LYS A 501 -25.78 -6.30 -30.82
N ALA A 502 -26.98 -6.87 -30.66
CA ALA A 502 -28.12 -6.17 -30.05
C ALA A 502 -27.87 -5.72 -28.60
N ASP A 503 -27.11 -6.51 -27.84
CA ASP A 503 -26.88 -6.28 -26.40
C ASP A 503 -25.66 -5.39 -26.10
N PHE A 504 -24.90 -4.97 -27.12
CA PHE A 504 -23.71 -4.14 -26.95
C PHE A 504 -23.72 -2.98 -27.96
N PRO A 505 -23.54 -1.71 -27.53
CA PRO A 505 -23.54 -0.55 -28.43
C PRO A 505 -22.25 -0.43 -29.28
N GLU A 506 -21.53 -1.54 -29.48
CA GLU A 506 -20.21 -1.61 -30.08
C GLU A 506 -20.18 -2.60 -31.28
N TRP A 507 -19.50 -2.21 -32.37
CA TRP A 507 -19.18 -2.95 -33.59
C TRP A 507 -18.03 -3.92 -33.34
N ILE A 508 -18.22 -5.20 -33.60
CA ILE A 508 -17.27 -6.26 -33.30
C ILE A 508 -16.81 -6.94 -34.58
N CYS A 509 -15.52 -7.27 -34.67
CA CYS A 509 -15.01 -8.09 -35.77
C CYS A 509 -15.35 -9.54 -35.48
N GLU A 510 -16.09 -10.19 -36.36
CA GLU A 510 -16.48 -11.59 -36.18
C GLU A 510 -15.36 -12.58 -36.49
N ASN A 511 -14.25 -12.10 -37.06
CA ASN A 511 -13.10 -12.95 -37.33
C ASN A 511 -12.32 -13.23 -36.04
N VAL A 512 -12.90 -14.08 -35.18
CA VAL A 512 -12.30 -14.52 -33.92
C VAL A 512 -11.10 -15.42 -34.18
N ALA A 513 -11.16 -16.26 -35.21
CA ALA A 513 -10.19 -17.33 -35.47
C ALA A 513 -8.86 -16.88 -36.11
N SER A 514 -8.83 -15.73 -36.80
CA SER A 514 -7.63 -15.35 -37.56
C SER A 514 -7.30 -13.85 -37.50
N CYS A 515 -8.00 -13.08 -36.67
CA CYS A 515 -7.65 -11.67 -36.50
C CYS A 515 -6.39 -11.53 -35.63
N PRO A 516 -5.27 -11.01 -36.15
CA PRO A 516 -4.01 -10.88 -35.41
C PRO A 516 -4.19 -10.04 -34.15
N ALA A 517 -5.03 -9.02 -34.23
CA ALA A 517 -5.29 -8.14 -33.11
C ALA A 517 -6.12 -8.83 -32.00
N GLN A 518 -7.03 -9.75 -32.36
CA GLN A 518 -7.74 -10.55 -31.36
C GLN A 518 -6.81 -11.58 -30.71
N LEU A 519 -5.89 -12.16 -31.48
CA LEU A 519 -4.87 -13.08 -30.97
C LEU A 519 -3.93 -12.43 -29.94
N VAL A 520 -3.39 -11.23 -30.23
CA VAL A 520 -2.58 -10.46 -29.26
C VAL A 520 -3.32 -10.26 -27.94
N ARG A 521 -4.63 -9.99 -28.02
CA ARG A 521 -5.46 -9.77 -26.83
C ARG A 521 -5.74 -11.04 -26.05
N ARG A 522 -5.96 -12.16 -26.74
CA ARG A 522 -6.05 -13.48 -26.09
C ARG A 522 -4.74 -13.76 -25.36
N LEU A 523 -3.59 -13.56 -26.00
CA LEU A 523 -2.28 -13.76 -25.38
C LEU A 523 -2.03 -12.87 -24.16
N ASP A 524 -2.28 -11.55 -24.24
CA ASP A 524 -2.10 -10.62 -23.11
C ASP A 524 -3.09 -10.90 -21.96
N TYR A 525 -4.33 -11.29 -22.29
CA TYR A 525 -5.31 -11.72 -21.28
C TYR A 525 -4.89 -13.03 -20.61
N PHE A 526 -4.49 -14.03 -21.39
CA PHE A 526 -4.00 -15.31 -20.88
C PHE A 526 -2.76 -15.12 -20.03
N ALA A 527 -1.83 -14.25 -20.41
CA ALA A 527 -0.62 -14.00 -19.64
C ALA A 527 -0.84 -13.17 -18.37
N ALA A 528 -1.98 -12.50 -18.22
CA ALA A 528 -2.24 -11.64 -17.07
C ALA A 528 -2.14 -12.39 -15.74
N ARG A 529 -1.75 -11.67 -14.68
CA ARG A 529 -1.60 -12.20 -13.32
C ARG A 529 -2.83 -12.91 -12.74
N LYS A 530 -4.01 -12.60 -13.27
CA LYS A 530 -5.29 -13.22 -12.86
C LYS A 530 -5.75 -14.35 -13.80
N ALA A 531 -4.95 -14.70 -14.79
CA ALA A 531 -5.19 -15.75 -15.76
C ALA A 531 -4.09 -16.83 -15.62
N LEU A 532 -3.20 -17.00 -16.60
CA LEU A 532 -2.10 -17.98 -16.58
C LEU A 532 -0.79 -17.45 -15.97
N ASP A 533 -0.74 -16.17 -15.58
CA ASP A 533 0.37 -15.57 -14.83
C ASP A 533 1.76 -15.76 -15.47
N ILE A 534 1.87 -15.47 -16.77
CA ILE A 534 3.12 -15.58 -17.52
C ILE A 534 3.83 -14.22 -17.44
N GLU A 535 4.67 -14.04 -16.42
CA GLU A 535 5.30 -12.74 -16.08
C GLU A 535 6.10 -12.10 -17.24
N SER A 536 6.70 -12.94 -18.10
CA SER A 536 7.51 -12.50 -19.23
C SER A 536 6.70 -12.13 -20.48
N LEU A 537 5.38 -12.36 -20.49
CA LEU A 537 4.49 -12.14 -21.63
C LEU A 537 3.52 -10.98 -21.39
N GLY A 538 4.02 -9.75 -21.43
CA GLY A 538 3.16 -8.55 -21.45
C GLY A 538 2.70 -8.18 -22.86
N GLY A 539 1.75 -7.24 -22.98
CA GLY A 539 1.21 -6.81 -24.27
C GLY A 539 2.22 -6.40 -25.35
N ILE A 540 3.44 -5.95 -25.01
CA ILE A 540 4.52 -5.67 -25.98
C ILE A 540 5.08 -6.98 -26.57
N VAL A 541 5.27 -7.99 -25.73
CA VAL A 541 5.81 -9.29 -26.12
C VAL A 541 4.76 -10.06 -26.93
N ALA A 542 3.50 -10.05 -26.50
CA ALA A 542 2.39 -10.64 -27.24
C ALA A 542 2.23 -10.04 -28.65
N GLU A 543 2.35 -8.72 -28.78
CA GLU A 543 2.32 -8.02 -30.08
C GLU A 543 3.49 -8.47 -30.98
N LYS A 544 4.71 -8.57 -30.44
CA LYS A 544 5.88 -9.03 -31.20
C LYS A 544 5.83 -10.50 -31.59
N LEU A 545 5.23 -11.37 -30.78
CA LEU A 545 5.05 -12.78 -31.11
C LEU A 545 4.10 -12.95 -32.29
N VAL A 546 2.98 -12.23 -32.31
CA VAL A 546 2.01 -12.30 -33.41
C VAL A 546 2.53 -11.62 -34.67
N GLU A 547 3.20 -10.45 -34.56
CA GLU A 547 3.83 -9.79 -35.72
C GLU A 547 4.88 -10.65 -36.42
N ARG A 548 5.61 -11.47 -35.66
CA ARG A 548 6.68 -12.34 -36.18
C ARG A 548 6.17 -13.73 -36.61
N GLY A 549 4.87 -14.00 -36.49
CA GLY A 549 4.30 -15.32 -36.77
C GLY A 549 4.80 -16.42 -35.82
N LEU A 550 5.21 -16.05 -34.60
CA LEU A 550 5.68 -16.99 -33.57
C LEU A 550 4.55 -17.45 -32.64
N ALA A 551 3.38 -16.84 -32.76
CA ALA A 551 2.15 -17.25 -32.10
C ALA A 551 1.01 -17.17 -33.12
N GLU A 552 0.27 -18.27 -33.24
CA GLU A 552 -0.90 -18.46 -34.11
C GLU A 552 -2.09 -18.93 -33.24
N ASP A 553 -3.29 -19.02 -33.83
CA ASP A 553 -4.51 -19.36 -33.09
C ASP A 553 -4.70 -20.87 -32.85
#